data_AF-D3WDZ8-F1
#
_entry.id   AF-D3WDZ8-F1
#
_cell.length_a   1.000
_cell.length_b   1.000
_cell.length_c   1.000
_cell.angle_alpha   90.00
_cell.angle_beta   90.00
_cell.angle_gamma   90.00
#
_symmetry.space_group_name_H-M   'P 1'
#
loop_
_entity.id
_entity.type
_entity.pdbx_description
1 polymer ?
#
loop_
_entity_poly.entity_id
_entity_poly.type
_entity_poly.pdbx_seq_one_letter_code
_entity_poly.pdbx_strand_id
1 'polypeptide(L)' 'MTIISNLPAIFVPLVGLVFPAIAMVSLSLHVQKNKIF' A
#
# COMPACT_ATOMS: atom_id res chain seq x y z
N MET A 1 -29.56 3.81 -4.72
CA MET A 1 -28.86 3.23 -3.54
C MET A 1 -27.83 2.19 -3.99
N THR A 2 -26.83 2.55 -4.81
CA THR A 2 -25.92 1.57 -5.46
C THR A 2 -24.46 2.03 -5.53
N ILE A 3 -24.17 3.30 -5.21
CA ILE A 3 -22.80 3.84 -5.31
C ILE A 3 -21.93 3.31 -4.17
N ILE A 4 -22.54 3.05 -3.00
CA ILE A 4 -21.83 2.66 -1.77
C ILE A 4 -21.45 1.17 -1.76
N SER A 5 -22.14 0.32 -2.52
CA SER A 5 -21.88 -1.14 -2.56
C SER A 5 -20.60 -1.51 -3.32
N ASN A 6 -20.08 -0.63 -4.17
CA ASN A 6 -18.93 -0.92 -5.03
C ASN A 6 -17.61 -0.35 -4.49
N LEU A 7 -17.69 0.47 -3.44
CA LEU A 7 -16.55 1.01 -2.70
C LEU A 7 -15.60 -0.08 -2.15
N PRO A 8 -16.09 -1.16 -1.51
CA PRO A 8 -15.22 -2.20 -0.97
C PRO A 8 -14.35 -2.87 -2.03
N ALA A 9 -14.88 -3.06 -3.25
CA ALA A 9 -14.17 -3.73 -4.33
C ALA A 9 -12.92 -2.97 -4.79
N ILE A 10 -12.87 -1.64 -4.57
CA ILE A 10 -11.73 -0.79 -4.94
C ILE A 10 -10.78 -0.62 -3.74
N PHE A 11 -11.34 -0.44 -2.54
CA PHE A 11 -10.56 -0.20 -1.33
C PHE A 11 -9.88 -1.46 -0.79
N VAL A 12 -10.49 -2.64 -0.92
CA VAL A 12 -9.91 -3.90 -0.43
C VAL A 12 -8.60 -4.23 -1.17
N PRO A 13 -8.52 -4.20 -2.53
CA PRO A 13 -7.25 -4.39 -3.23
C PRO A 13 -6.25 -3.25 -3.00
N LEU A 14 -6.74 -2.01 -2.88
CA LEU A 14 -5.88 -0.84 -2.69
C LEU A 14 -5.17 -0.88 -1.33
N VAL A 15 -5.87 -1.21 -0.26
CA VAL A 15 -5.32 -1.34 1.11
C VAL A 15 -4.64 -2.69 1.33
N GLY A 16 -5.09 -3.75 0.68
CA GLY A 16 -4.55 -5.11 0.86
C GLY A 16 -3.33 -5.44 0.01
N LEU A 17 -3.17 -4.79 -1.15
CA LEU A 17 -2.09 -5.11 -2.10
C LEU A 17 -1.23 -3.89 -2.44
N VAL A 18 -1.84 -2.81 -2.91
CA VAL A 18 -1.10 -1.64 -3.43
C VAL A 18 -0.40 -0.88 -2.30
N PHE A 19 -1.13 -0.52 -1.25
CA PHE A 19 -0.57 0.21 -0.11
C PHE A 19 0.54 -0.59 0.61
N PRO A 20 0.39 -1.90 0.89
CA PRO A 20 1.45 -2.72 1.48
C PRO A 20 2.66 -2.86 0.57
N ALA A 21 2.48 -3.02 -0.75
CA ALA A 21 3.60 -3.10 -1.70
C ALA A 21 4.42 -1.80 -1.69
N ILE A 22 3.76 -0.64 -1.70
CA ILE A 22 4.43 0.66 -1.62
C ILE A 22 5.14 0.83 -0.27
N ALA A 23 4.49 0.47 0.84
CA ALA A 23 5.08 0.55 2.17
C ALA A 23 6.33 -0.33 2.30
N MET A 24 6.30 -1.57 1.79
CA MET A 24 7.45 -2.47 1.82
C MET A 24 8.63 -1.94 1.01
N VAL A 25 8.40 -1.41 -0.20
CA VAL A 25 9.45 -0.82 -1.03
C VAL A 25 10.02 0.45 -0.39
N SER A 26 9.15 1.33 0.10
CA SER A 26 9.56 2.57 0.79
C SER A 26 10.40 2.26 2.04
N LEU A 27 9.94 1.31 2.86
CA LEU A 27 10.65 0.89 4.07
C LEU A 27 11.99 0.21 3.73
N SER A 28 12.03 -0.63 2.70
CA SER A 28 13.27 -1.26 2.22
C SER A 28 14.28 -0.20 1.78
N LEU A 29 13.88 0.76 0.95
CA LEU A 29 14.75 1.86 0.53
C LEU A 29 15.20 2.73 1.70
N HIS A 30 14.31 3.00 2.66
CA HIS A 30 14.65 3.76 3.87
C HIS A 30 15.70 3.05 4.73
N VAL A 31 15.53 1.74 4.98
CA VAL A 31 16.47 0.93 5.78
C VAL A 31 17.82 0.78 5.07
N GLN A 32 17.84 0.59 3.75
CA GLN A 32 19.08 0.54 2.98
C GLN A 32 19.82 1.88 3.06
N LYS A 33 19.12 3.02 2.95
CA LYS A 33 19.73 4.36 3.06
C LYS A 33 20.35 4.63 4.44
N ASN A 34 19.84 4.00 5.51
CA ASN A 34 20.38 4.13 6.87
C ASN A 34 21.55 3.16 7.19
N LYS A 35 21.84 2.19 6.31
CA LYS A 35 22.93 1.21 6.47
C LYS A 35 24.17 1.47 5.60
N ILE A 36 24.11 2.44 4.68
CA ILE A 36 25.21 2.78 3.76
C ILE A 36 26.19 3.81 4.38
N PHE A 37 25.99 4.21 5.65
CA PHE A 37 26.99 4.92 6.46
C PHE A 37 27.49 4.03 7.59
#